data_AF-A0A432GSX4-F1
#
_entry.id   AF-A0A432GSX4-F1
#
_cell.length_a   1.000
_cell.length_b   1.000
_cell.length_c   1.000
_cell.angle_alpha   90.00
_cell.angle_beta   90.00
_cell.angle_gamma   90.00
#
_symmetry.space_group_name_H-M   'P 1'
#
loop_
_entity.id
_entity.type
_entity.pdbx_description
1 polymer ?
#
loop_
_entity_poly.entity_id
_entity_poly.type
_entity_poly.pdbx_seq_one_letter_code
_entity_poly.pdbx_strand_id
1 'polypeptide(L)'
;VMPGFKLVRKVHELARNVDWKQYEGMVLLNHGIFSFSESALESYTRMIDLVSLAEKYLGKNSTISSTSPQDSVPGKAFFPEHPTLQTLARIRRKVSEIRGSAMLAQLNYGPKARGFANLPNVKEIATRGTITSDHLIRTKPVPAVLDPENLEKSLENFASGYKAYFERQTNGQQTCLDCAPRWGVWPGKGTVAFGRNITESGIVSDIVEHTVKAIQHAEAIGGWKPVTEEHLFEAEYWELQQAKLKPRNDVRGVKNDTPEFEGKIALVSGAASGIGLACARELFEQGTVVVGLDLNPDISNILSEPGMLGIECDVTDQKAVSEAVAVTVRKFGGLDVLVLNAGTFPAGQTIEEMDEQTWSKSLAINLTAPQQLLQSCVPFLKEGIDPAVIFMASRNVPAPGPGASAYSVPKAGQTQMARIAALELGKFGIRVNILHPDCVYDTGLWTPEALERSAKRYGLTVEEYKGRNVLKKDVKTKEVARMVCAMAGSVFAKTTGAQIPIDGGNERVI
;
A
#
# COMPACT_ATOMS: atom_id res chain seq x y z
N VAL A 1 3.09 -38.09 7.06
CA VAL A 1 2.31 -38.68 5.94
C VAL A 1 1.59 -37.54 5.27
N MET A 2 1.73 -37.35 3.96
CA MET A 2 1.03 -36.26 3.28
C MET A 2 -0.49 -36.37 3.45
N PRO A 3 -1.22 -35.25 3.60
CA PRO A 3 -2.68 -35.27 3.71
C PRO A 3 -3.33 -35.87 2.46
N GLY A 4 -4.56 -36.37 2.59
CA GLY A 4 -5.30 -37.02 1.51
C GLY A 4 -5.28 -38.55 1.62
N PHE A 5 -5.38 -39.25 0.48
CA PHE A 5 -5.64 -40.69 0.45
C PHE A 5 -4.60 -41.54 1.19
N LYS A 6 -3.32 -41.16 1.15
CA LYS A 6 -2.25 -41.85 1.90
C LYS A 6 -2.47 -41.77 3.41
N LEU A 7 -2.85 -40.59 3.92
CA LEU A 7 -3.18 -40.40 5.33
C LEU A 7 -4.42 -41.21 5.71
N VAL A 8 -5.48 -41.16 4.91
CA VAL A 8 -6.72 -41.91 5.16
C VAL A 8 -6.45 -43.42 5.23
N ARG A 9 -5.68 -43.96 4.28
CA ARG A 9 -5.28 -45.38 4.30
C ARG A 9 -4.50 -45.73 5.57
N LYS A 10 -3.56 -44.87 5.98
CA LYS A 10 -2.77 -45.10 7.19
C LYS A 10 -3.62 -45.09 8.45
N VAL A 11 -4.54 -44.14 8.56
CA VAL A 11 -5.51 -44.08 9.66
C VAL A 11 -6.38 -45.33 9.67
N HIS A 12 -6.92 -45.73 8.51
CA HIS A 12 -7.72 -46.95 8.39
C HIS A 12 -6.94 -48.20 8.82
N GLU A 13 -5.68 -48.34 8.40
CA GLU A 13 -4.81 -49.45 8.80
C GLU A 13 -4.58 -49.50 10.31
N LEU A 14 -4.31 -48.35 10.94
CA LEU A 14 -4.09 -48.26 12.40
C LEU A 14 -5.38 -48.46 13.20
N ALA A 15 -6.52 -48.09 12.63
CA ALA A 15 -7.80 -48.11 13.31
C ALA A 15 -8.65 -49.38 13.07
N ARG A 16 -8.11 -50.40 12.38
CA ARG A 16 -8.87 -51.62 12.03
C ARG A 16 -9.55 -52.30 13.22
N ASN A 17 -8.90 -52.25 14.38
CA ASN A 17 -9.37 -52.89 15.61
C ASN A 17 -9.82 -51.88 16.68
N VAL A 18 -10.00 -50.62 16.30
CA VAL A 18 -10.42 -49.55 17.22
C VAL A 18 -11.94 -49.50 17.27
N ASP A 19 -12.51 -49.61 18.47
CA ASP A 19 -13.93 -49.34 18.70
C ASP A 19 -14.15 -47.82 18.80
N TRP A 20 -14.51 -47.21 17.68
CA TRP A 20 -14.71 -45.76 17.58
C TRP A 20 -15.81 -45.21 18.49
N LYS A 21 -16.71 -46.05 19.02
CA LYS A 21 -17.74 -45.61 19.99
C LYS A 21 -17.15 -45.18 21.33
N GLN A 22 -15.93 -45.58 21.65
CA GLN A 22 -15.23 -45.23 22.89
C GLN A 22 -14.46 -43.90 22.81
N TYR A 23 -14.45 -43.26 21.65
CA TYR A 23 -13.65 -42.06 21.40
C TYR A 23 -14.53 -40.92 20.90
N GLU A 24 -14.23 -39.71 21.36
CA GLU A 24 -14.93 -38.48 20.96
C GLU A 24 -14.23 -37.76 19.79
N GLY A 25 -12.95 -38.10 19.57
CA GLY A 25 -12.11 -37.51 18.55
C GLY A 25 -10.74 -38.17 18.46
N MET A 26 -9.91 -37.63 17.57
CA MET A 26 -8.54 -38.09 17.31
C MET A 26 -7.64 -36.88 17.05
N VAL A 27 -6.43 -36.91 17.60
CA VAL A 27 -5.38 -35.94 17.28
C VAL A 27 -4.39 -36.59 16.34
N LEU A 28 -4.32 -36.09 15.11
CA LEU A 28 -3.31 -36.47 14.14
C LEU A 28 -2.16 -35.47 14.22
N LEU A 29 -1.00 -35.92 14.71
CA LEU A 29 0.19 -35.08 14.79
C LEU A 29 0.51 -34.46 13.42
N ASN A 30 0.73 -33.15 13.40
CA ASN A 30 0.96 -32.32 12.20
C ASN A 30 -0.24 -32.16 11.24
N HIS A 31 -1.43 -32.68 11.58
CA HIS A 31 -2.66 -32.51 10.79
C HIS A 31 -3.80 -31.87 11.57
N GLY A 32 -3.78 -31.97 12.90
CA GLY A 32 -4.73 -31.32 13.79
C GLY A 32 -5.68 -32.31 14.48
N ILE A 33 -6.76 -31.75 14.99
CA ILE A 33 -7.77 -32.46 15.76
C ILE A 33 -9.00 -32.75 14.89
N PHE A 34 -9.55 -33.94 15.05
CA PHE A 34 -10.71 -34.44 14.33
C PHE A 34 -11.74 -34.89 15.35
N SER A 35 -12.98 -34.43 15.21
CA SER A 35 -14.13 -35.00 15.90
C SER A 35 -14.97 -35.82 14.92
N PHE A 36 -15.73 -36.77 15.43
CA PHE A 36 -16.63 -37.61 14.64
C PHE A 36 -17.83 -38.03 15.50
N SER A 37 -18.98 -38.20 14.84
CA SER A 37 -20.21 -38.80 15.36
C SER A 37 -21.08 -39.26 14.18
N GLU A 38 -22.10 -40.08 14.44
CA GLU A 38 -23.19 -40.41 13.52
C GLU A 38 -24.00 -39.16 13.08
N SER A 39 -23.98 -38.07 13.87
CA SER A 39 -24.64 -36.81 13.51
C SER A 39 -23.65 -35.65 13.35
N ALA A 40 -23.91 -34.79 12.35
CA ALA A 40 -23.09 -33.60 12.10
C ALA A 40 -23.10 -32.61 13.27
N LEU A 41 -24.25 -32.42 13.91
CA LEU A 41 -24.40 -31.53 15.07
C LEU A 41 -23.52 -31.99 16.22
N GLU A 42 -23.60 -33.27 16.59
CA GLU A 42 -22.81 -33.80 17.70
C GLU A 42 -21.31 -33.77 17.39
N SER A 43 -20.90 -34.11 16.16
CA SER A 43 -19.50 -34.00 15.76
C SER A 43 -18.98 -32.56 15.87
N TYR A 44 -19.80 -31.58 15.49
CA TYR A 44 -19.44 -30.16 15.61
C TYR A 44 -19.36 -29.71 17.07
N THR A 45 -20.32 -30.11 17.92
CA THR A 45 -20.29 -29.83 19.36
C THR A 45 -19.05 -30.43 20.02
N ARG A 46 -18.70 -31.68 19.72
CA ARG A 46 -17.46 -32.32 20.20
C ARG A 46 -16.21 -31.53 19.79
N MET A 47 -16.19 -30.97 18.58
CA MET A 47 -15.09 -30.10 18.13
C MET A 47 -14.96 -28.87 19.03
N ILE A 48 -16.08 -28.20 19.32
CA ILE A 48 -16.12 -27.04 20.22
C ILE A 48 -15.60 -27.41 21.60
N ASP A 49 -16.05 -28.54 22.16
CA ASP A 49 -15.65 -28.97 23.50
C ASP A 49 -14.16 -29.28 23.58
N LEU A 50 -13.62 -30.01 22.59
CA LEU A 50 -12.20 -30.35 22.53
C LEU A 50 -11.31 -29.11 22.35
N VAL A 51 -11.72 -28.16 21.51
CA VAL A 51 -11.00 -26.87 21.34
C VAL A 51 -11.09 -26.06 22.63
N SER A 52 -12.26 -25.98 23.25
CA SER A 52 -12.46 -25.26 24.52
C SER A 52 -11.61 -25.84 25.64
N LEU A 53 -11.41 -27.16 25.66
CA LEU A 53 -10.51 -27.83 26.59
C LEU A 53 -9.06 -27.37 26.38
N ALA A 54 -8.60 -27.34 25.12
CA ALA A 54 -7.27 -26.85 24.78
C ALA A 54 -7.10 -25.36 25.14
N GLU A 55 -8.08 -24.52 24.84
CA GLU A 55 -8.06 -23.08 25.19
C GLU A 55 -8.00 -22.85 26.71
N LYS A 56 -8.80 -23.59 27.49
CA LYS A 56 -8.75 -23.54 28.96
C LYS A 56 -7.39 -23.97 29.50
N TYR A 57 -6.79 -25.00 28.91
CA TYR A 57 -5.45 -25.43 29.29
C TYR A 57 -4.42 -24.36 28.97
N LEU A 58 -4.45 -23.78 27.77
CA LEU A 58 -3.54 -22.70 27.35
C LEU A 58 -3.69 -21.47 28.23
N GLY A 59 -4.91 -21.05 28.56
CA GLY A 59 -5.15 -19.88 29.42
C GLY A 59 -4.63 -20.02 30.85
N LYS A 60 -4.43 -21.26 31.33
CA LYS A 60 -3.84 -21.52 32.66
C LYS A 60 -2.33 -21.72 32.63
N ASN A 61 -1.81 -22.28 31.54
CA ASN A 61 -0.43 -22.77 31.47
C ASN A 61 0.47 -21.95 30.53
N SER A 62 -0.08 -20.92 29.87
CA SER A 62 0.67 -20.10 28.93
C SER A 62 0.23 -18.64 28.95
N THR A 63 1.21 -17.75 28.98
CA THR A 63 1.02 -16.32 28.81
C THR A 63 1.82 -15.88 27.60
N ILE A 64 1.19 -15.12 26.70
CA ILE A 64 1.89 -14.53 25.55
C ILE A 64 2.55 -13.22 25.97
N SER A 65 3.73 -12.93 25.41
CA SER A 65 4.39 -11.65 25.61
C SER A 65 3.59 -10.54 24.94
N SER A 66 3.38 -9.46 25.68
CA SER A 66 2.79 -8.23 25.20
C SER A 66 3.43 -7.07 25.92
N THR A 67 3.75 -5.98 25.20
CA THR A 67 4.23 -4.76 25.86
C THR A 67 3.09 -4.05 26.59
N SER A 68 3.40 -3.40 27.72
CA SER A 68 2.39 -2.65 28.49
C SER A 68 1.92 -1.42 27.70
N PRO A 69 0.66 -0.99 27.84
CA PRO A 69 0.22 0.30 27.31
C PRO A 69 1.03 1.49 27.85
N GLN A 70 1.62 1.36 29.04
CA GLN A 70 2.40 2.42 29.71
C GLN A 70 3.78 2.71 29.08
N ASP A 71 4.25 1.89 28.14
CA ASP A 71 5.39 2.25 27.26
C ASP A 71 4.98 3.28 26.19
N SER A 72 3.71 3.70 26.20
CA SER A 72 3.22 4.91 25.56
C SER A 72 2.94 5.94 26.65
N VAL A 73 3.45 7.15 26.48
CA VAL A 73 3.20 8.28 27.38
C VAL A 73 1.71 8.32 27.75
N PRO A 74 1.32 8.38 29.03
CA PRO A 74 -0.09 8.40 29.43
C PRO A 74 -0.88 9.43 28.60
N GLY A 75 -1.86 8.97 27.83
CA GLY A 75 -2.69 9.82 26.96
C GLY A 75 -2.27 9.91 25.49
N LYS A 76 -1.21 9.22 25.03
CA LYS A 76 -0.86 9.12 23.60
C LYS A 76 -0.72 7.67 23.18
N ALA A 77 -1.48 7.24 22.17
CA ALA A 77 -1.22 5.96 21.50
C ALA A 77 0.22 5.95 20.95
N PHE A 78 0.93 4.81 21.06
CA PHE A 78 2.25 4.67 20.48
C PHE A 78 2.15 4.72 18.94
N PHE A 79 2.64 5.79 18.34
CA PHE A 79 2.80 5.90 16.90
C PHE A 79 4.28 5.85 16.54
N PRO A 80 4.67 5.03 15.55
CA PRO A 80 6.05 5.05 15.05
C PRO A 80 6.45 6.46 14.62
N GLU A 81 7.56 6.94 15.16
CA GLU A 81 8.12 8.26 14.84
C GLU A 81 8.69 8.31 13.41
N HIS A 82 8.88 9.52 12.89
CA HIS A 82 9.36 9.76 11.53
C HIS A 82 10.62 8.96 11.13
N PRO A 83 11.67 8.81 11.96
CA PRO A 83 12.83 7.97 11.62
C PRO A 83 12.48 6.48 11.48
N THR A 84 11.52 6.00 12.27
CA THR A 84 11.02 4.62 12.15
C THR A 84 10.26 4.45 10.83
N LEU A 85 9.48 5.45 10.42
CA LEU A 85 8.75 5.42 9.14
C LEU A 85 9.69 5.46 7.93
N GLN A 86 10.75 6.25 7.98
CA GLN A 86 11.77 6.25 6.93
C GLN A 86 12.46 4.88 6.84
N THR A 87 12.74 4.26 7.98
CA THR A 87 13.30 2.91 8.02
C THR A 87 12.33 1.90 7.42
N LEU A 88 11.02 1.99 7.70
CA LEU A 88 10.00 1.15 7.07
C LEU A 88 9.98 1.31 5.54
N ALA A 89 10.08 2.54 5.03
CA ALA A 89 10.17 2.81 3.60
C ALA A 89 11.41 2.19 2.96
N ARG A 90 12.56 2.26 3.64
CA ARG A 90 13.79 1.59 3.20
C ARG A 90 13.68 0.06 3.23
N ILE A 91 13.02 -0.52 4.24
CA ILE A 91 12.71 -1.97 4.28
C ILE A 91 11.90 -2.35 3.04
N ARG A 92 10.79 -1.63 2.81
CA ARG A 92 9.89 -1.86 1.69
C ARG A 92 10.63 -1.80 0.35
N ARG A 93 11.46 -0.78 0.15
CA ARG A 93 12.29 -0.62 -1.04
C ARG A 93 13.16 -1.83 -1.29
N LYS A 94 13.95 -2.25 -0.29
CA LYS A 94 14.88 -3.38 -0.43
C LYS A 94 14.15 -4.71 -0.67
N VAL A 95 13.00 -4.93 -0.02
CA VAL A 95 12.15 -6.11 -0.29
C VAL A 95 11.63 -6.09 -1.74
N SER A 96 11.25 -4.91 -2.24
CA SER A 96 10.78 -4.74 -3.63
C SER A 96 11.90 -4.99 -4.65
N GLU A 97 13.12 -4.53 -4.36
CA GLU A 97 14.32 -4.81 -5.16
C GLU A 97 14.60 -6.32 -5.24
N ILE A 98 14.55 -7.03 -4.11
CA ILE A 98 14.72 -8.50 -4.07
C ILE A 98 13.59 -9.20 -4.82
N ARG A 99 12.36 -8.68 -4.72
CA ARG A 99 11.19 -9.25 -5.40
C ARG A 99 11.23 -9.07 -6.91
N GLY A 100 11.85 -7.98 -7.38
CA GLY A 100 11.81 -7.52 -8.77
C GLY A 100 10.54 -6.76 -9.14
N SER A 101 9.68 -6.42 -8.17
CA SER A 101 8.44 -5.66 -8.36
C SER A 101 8.12 -4.86 -7.10
N ALA A 102 7.28 -3.83 -7.23
CA ALA A 102 6.88 -3.04 -6.06
C ALA A 102 6.06 -3.88 -5.08
N MET A 103 6.29 -3.64 -3.78
CA MET A 103 5.59 -4.29 -2.68
C MET A 103 5.12 -3.24 -1.68
N LEU A 104 3.98 -3.47 -1.03
CA LEU A 104 3.56 -2.75 0.18
C LEU A 104 4.28 -3.31 1.41
N ALA A 105 4.36 -2.51 2.48
CA ALA A 105 4.83 -2.96 3.78
C ALA A 105 3.88 -2.48 4.90
N GLN A 106 3.24 -3.41 5.60
CA GLN A 106 2.32 -3.13 6.69
C GLN A 106 2.97 -3.45 8.04
N LEU A 107 3.25 -2.43 8.83
CA LEU A 107 3.81 -2.59 10.17
C LEU A 107 2.69 -2.86 11.18
N ASN A 108 2.70 -4.04 11.80
CA ASN A 108 1.95 -4.31 13.01
C ASN A 108 2.82 -3.96 14.23
N TYR A 109 2.55 -2.80 14.81
CA TYR A 109 3.19 -2.27 16.02
C TYR A 109 2.33 -2.44 17.27
N GLY A 110 1.30 -3.30 17.21
CA GLY A 110 0.43 -3.59 18.35
C GLY A 110 1.18 -4.23 19.52
N PRO A 111 0.64 -4.18 20.75
CA PRO A 111 1.30 -4.67 21.96
C PRO A 111 1.81 -6.12 21.86
N LYS A 112 1.01 -7.01 21.26
CA LYS A 112 1.36 -8.43 21.07
C LYS A 112 2.48 -8.62 20.04
N ALA A 113 2.43 -7.89 18.93
CA ALA A 113 3.47 -7.94 17.90
C ALA A 113 4.81 -7.42 18.43
N ARG A 114 4.80 -6.31 19.18
CA ARG A 114 6.00 -5.79 19.86
C ARG A 114 6.50 -6.74 20.95
N GLY A 115 5.59 -7.30 21.75
CA GLY A 115 5.92 -8.28 22.78
C GLY A 115 6.65 -9.50 22.21
N PHE A 116 6.17 -10.02 21.09
CA PHE A 116 6.84 -11.10 20.37
C PHE A 116 8.20 -10.68 19.78
N ALA A 117 8.25 -9.55 19.07
CA ALA A 117 9.47 -9.06 18.44
C ALA A 117 10.60 -8.74 19.44
N ASN A 118 10.25 -8.53 20.71
CA ASN A 118 11.19 -8.25 21.81
C ASN A 118 11.62 -9.50 22.58
N LEU A 119 11.15 -10.69 22.24
CA LEU A 119 11.60 -11.92 22.91
C LEU A 119 13.11 -12.13 22.67
N PRO A 120 13.92 -12.43 23.71
CA PRO A 120 15.37 -12.61 23.56
C PRO A 120 15.76 -13.69 22.54
N ASN A 121 14.94 -14.72 22.41
CA ASN A 121 15.11 -15.84 21.48
C ASN A 121 14.26 -15.72 20.21
N VAL A 122 13.68 -14.55 19.90
CA VAL A 122 12.73 -14.38 18.77
C VAL A 122 13.32 -14.86 17.44
N LYS A 123 14.61 -14.59 17.21
CA LYS A 123 15.33 -14.99 15.99
C LYS A 123 15.30 -16.51 15.80
N GLU A 124 15.44 -17.26 16.89
CA GLU A 124 15.42 -18.72 16.86
C GLU A 124 13.99 -19.23 16.68
N ILE A 125 13.06 -18.86 17.57
CA ILE A 125 11.70 -19.43 17.56
C ILE A 125 10.90 -19.06 16.30
N ALA A 126 11.10 -17.86 15.75
CA ALA A 126 10.39 -17.39 14.57
C ALA A 126 10.87 -18.08 13.28
N THR A 127 12.07 -18.66 13.28
CA THR A 127 12.70 -19.25 12.08
C THR A 127 12.67 -20.78 12.07
N ARG A 128 11.98 -21.43 13.02
CA ARG A 128 11.88 -22.90 13.04
C ARG A 128 10.97 -23.45 11.95
N GLY A 129 9.98 -22.69 11.46
CA GLY A 129 9.03 -23.14 10.43
C GLY A 129 7.59 -22.65 10.65
N THR A 130 6.66 -23.14 9.84
CA THR A 130 5.26 -22.68 9.77
C THR A 130 4.25 -23.64 10.39
N ILE A 131 3.02 -23.16 10.61
CA ILE A 131 1.94 -23.93 11.28
C ILE A 131 1.14 -24.81 10.31
N THR A 132 0.90 -24.33 9.09
CA THR A 132 0.07 -24.99 8.08
C THR A 132 0.66 -24.80 6.69
N SER A 133 0.21 -25.62 5.73
CA SER A 133 0.60 -25.47 4.32
C SER A 133 0.11 -24.14 3.72
N ASP A 134 -1.07 -23.66 4.11
CA ASP A 134 -1.57 -22.35 3.67
C ASP A 134 -0.73 -21.20 4.26
N HIS A 135 -0.28 -21.32 5.52
CA HIS A 135 0.71 -20.39 6.08
C HIS A 135 1.96 -20.40 5.19
N LEU A 136 2.54 -21.56 4.93
CA LEU A 136 3.77 -21.72 4.16
C LEU A 136 3.74 -21.07 2.77
N ILE A 137 2.73 -21.36 1.95
CA ILE A 137 2.67 -20.82 0.58
C ILE A 137 2.42 -19.30 0.53
N ARG A 138 1.89 -18.71 1.61
CA ARG A 138 1.63 -17.28 1.71
C ARG A 138 2.79 -16.49 2.32
N THR A 139 3.57 -17.09 3.22
CA THR A 139 4.55 -16.37 4.03
C THR A 139 6.00 -16.81 3.85
N LYS A 140 6.24 -17.92 3.13
CA LYS A 140 7.52 -18.66 3.07
C LYS A 140 7.87 -19.38 4.39
N PRO A 141 8.86 -20.29 4.41
CA PRO A 141 9.16 -21.11 5.59
C PRO A 141 9.51 -20.31 6.85
N VAL A 142 10.11 -19.13 6.70
CA VAL A 142 10.63 -18.29 7.80
C VAL A 142 10.44 -16.81 7.51
N PRO A 143 10.42 -15.92 8.52
CA PRO A 143 10.48 -14.47 8.32
C PRO A 143 11.89 -13.98 8.01
N ALA A 144 11.99 -12.74 7.49
CA ALA A 144 13.20 -11.95 7.64
C ALA A 144 13.33 -11.44 9.09
N VAL A 145 14.46 -11.69 9.74
CA VAL A 145 14.77 -11.08 11.05
C VAL A 145 15.56 -9.80 10.79
N LEU A 146 14.93 -8.66 11.06
CA LEU A 146 15.43 -7.36 10.64
C LEU A 146 16.34 -6.76 11.71
N ASP A 147 17.63 -6.62 11.42
CA ASP A 147 18.55 -5.85 12.25
C ASP A 147 18.48 -4.35 11.87
N PRO A 148 18.08 -3.44 12.78
CA PRO A 148 18.05 -2.01 12.49
C PRO A 148 19.41 -1.42 12.09
N GLU A 149 20.52 -1.97 12.62
CA GLU A 149 21.87 -1.51 12.33
C GLU A 149 22.37 -2.04 10.98
N ASN A 150 21.92 -3.22 10.58
CA ASN A 150 22.35 -3.92 9.36
C ASN A 150 21.15 -4.38 8.51
N LEU A 151 20.23 -3.46 8.25
CA LEU A 151 18.93 -3.80 7.69
C LEU A 151 19.01 -4.42 6.29
N GLU A 152 19.79 -3.80 5.41
CA GLU A 152 19.98 -4.30 4.04
C GLU A 152 20.59 -5.70 4.06
N LYS A 153 21.60 -5.89 4.92
CA LYS A 153 22.26 -7.18 5.09
C LYS A 153 21.31 -8.24 5.62
N SER A 154 20.40 -7.88 6.52
CA SER A 154 19.37 -8.79 7.05
C SER A 154 18.47 -9.33 5.94
N LEU A 155 18.03 -8.45 5.03
CA LEU A 155 17.18 -8.82 3.90
C LEU A 155 17.94 -9.63 2.84
N GLU A 156 19.22 -9.32 2.58
CA GLU A 156 20.09 -10.11 1.70
C GLU A 156 20.40 -11.49 2.27
N ASN A 157 20.59 -11.59 3.59
CA ASN A 157 20.78 -12.86 4.28
C ASN A 157 19.52 -13.72 4.19
N PHE A 158 18.33 -13.12 4.29
CA PHE A 158 17.08 -13.83 4.03
C PHE A 158 17.05 -14.38 2.60
N ALA A 159 17.31 -13.52 1.60
CA ALA A 159 17.20 -13.91 0.19
C ALA A 159 18.20 -15.01 -0.19
N SER A 160 19.45 -14.89 0.27
CA SER A 160 20.49 -15.91 0.05
C SER A 160 20.20 -17.19 0.84
N GLY A 161 19.68 -17.08 2.08
CA GLY A 161 19.24 -18.21 2.88
C GLY A 161 18.10 -19.00 2.22
N TYR A 162 17.10 -18.31 1.65
CA TYR A 162 16.01 -18.94 0.92
C TYR A 162 16.51 -19.65 -0.35
N LYS A 163 17.43 -19.03 -1.09
CA LYS A 163 18.07 -19.66 -2.26
C LYS A 163 18.84 -20.93 -1.87
N ALA A 164 19.64 -20.87 -0.81
CA ALA A 164 20.37 -22.03 -0.30
C ALA A 164 19.43 -23.13 0.20
N TYR A 165 18.30 -22.76 0.82
CA TYR A 165 17.22 -23.70 1.18
C TYR A 165 16.69 -24.43 -0.05
N PHE A 166 16.37 -23.71 -1.12
CA PHE A 166 15.94 -24.33 -2.38
C PHE A 166 17.00 -25.27 -2.96
N GLU A 167 18.25 -24.83 -3.04
CA GLU A 167 19.36 -25.62 -3.61
C GLU A 167 19.64 -26.92 -2.83
N ARG A 168 19.47 -26.92 -1.50
CA ARG A 168 19.65 -28.12 -0.68
C ARG A 168 18.52 -29.13 -0.82
N GLN A 169 17.30 -28.69 -1.13
CA GLN A 169 16.09 -29.53 -1.08
C GLN A 169 15.57 -29.94 -2.46
N THR A 170 15.88 -29.18 -3.51
CA THR A 170 15.43 -29.48 -4.87
C THR A 170 16.00 -30.80 -5.40
N ASN A 171 15.21 -31.53 -6.16
CA ASN A 171 15.66 -32.70 -6.92
C ASN A 171 15.96 -32.38 -8.39
N GLY A 172 15.95 -31.08 -8.76
CA GLY A 172 16.15 -30.59 -10.11
C GLY A 172 14.87 -30.43 -10.95
N GLN A 173 13.70 -30.85 -10.44
CA GLN A 173 12.42 -30.71 -11.15
C GLN A 173 11.69 -29.40 -10.82
N GLN A 174 11.92 -28.82 -9.64
CA GLN A 174 11.29 -27.57 -9.22
C GLN A 174 12.04 -26.35 -9.78
N THR A 175 11.31 -25.24 -9.99
CA THR A 175 11.89 -23.92 -10.28
C THR A 175 11.86 -23.08 -9.02
N CYS A 176 12.98 -22.44 -8.66
CA CYS A 176 13.07 -21.60 -7.46
C CYS A 176 12.03 -20.46 -7.52
N LEU A 177 11.24 -20.32 -6.45
CA LEU A 177 10.35 -19.17 -6.27
C LEU A 177 11.17 -17.91 -5.93
N ASP A 178 10.55 -16.73 -6.01
CA ASP A 178 11.25 -15.48 -5.67
C ASP A 178 11.81 -15.51 -4.26
N CYS A 179 12.97 -14.89 -4.05
CA CYS A 179 13.67 -14.91 -2.76
C CYS A 179 13.25 -13.79 -1.80
N ALA A 180 12.19 -13.02 -2.11
CA ALA A 180 11.78 -11.90 -1.27
C ALA A 180 10.99 -12.38 -0.05
N PRO A 181 11.23 -11.82 1.15
CA PRO A 181 10.43 -12.17 2.32
C PRO A 181 8.99 -11.72 2.13
N ARG A 182 8.06 -12.48 2.73
CA ARG A 182 6.65 -12.09 2.81
C ARG A 182 6.30 -11.43 4.13
N TRP A 183 7.10 -11.68 5.17
CA TRP A 183 7.00 -10.95 6.42
C TRP A 183 8.35 -10.87 7.12
N GLY A 184 8.45 -9.99 8.09
CA GLY A 184 9.63 -9.83 8.92
C GLY A 184 9.32 -9.56 10.38
N VAL A 185 10.25 -9.97 11.24
CA VAL A 185 10.28 -9.59 12.65
C VAL A 185 11.23 -8.40 12.78
N TRP A 186 10.73 -7.30 13.32
CA TRP A 186 11.51 -6.09 13.58
C TRP A 186 11.65 -5.89 15.09
N PRO A 187 12.77 -6.32 15.70
CA PRO A 187 13.03 -6.15 17.12
C PRO A 187 12.82 -4.70 17.56
N GLY A 188 12.12 -4.50 18.68
CA GLY A 188 11.73 -3.20 19.20
C GLY A 188 10.49 -2.58 18.56
N LYS A 189 10.07 -3.01 17.36
CA LYS A 189 9.02 -2.33 16.57
C LYS A 189 7.79 -3.19 16.29
N GLY A 190 7.94 -4.50 16.12
CA GLY A 190 6.83 -5.42 15.89
C GLY A 190 7.07 -6.35 14.69
N THR A 191 6.03 -6.59 13.89
CA THR A 191 6.11 -7.41 12.67
C THR A 191 5.74 -6.60 11.43
N VAL A 192 6.31 -6.95 10.28
CA VAL A 192 6.04 -6.28 9.01
C VAL A 192 5.55 -7.31 8.00
N ALA A 193 4.40 -7.09 7.38
CA ALA A 193 3.88 -7.91 6.30
C ALA A 193 4.13 -7.24 4.94
N PHE A 194 4.51 -8.02 3.93
CA PHE A 194 4.78 -7.57 2.58
C PHE A 194 3.82 -8.23 1.58
N GLY A 195 3.26 -7.46 0.66
CA GLY A 195 2.38 -7.96 -0.39
C GLY A 195 2.33 -7.02 -1.58
N ARG A 196 1.95 -7.51 -2.77
CA ARG A 196 1.82 -6.69 -3.98
C ARG A 196 0.62 -5.74 -3.95
N ASN A 197 -0.37 -6.04 -3.13
CA ASN A 197 -1.55 -5.22 -2.92
C ASN A 197 -2.05 -5.38 -1.49
N ILE A 198 -3.04 -4.57 -1.12
CA ILE A 198 -3.58 -4.51 0.24
C ILE A 198 -4.17 -5.85 0.72
N THR A 199 -4.71 -6.64 -0.22
CA THR A 199 -5.30 -7.94 0.07
C THR A 199 -4.21 -8.96 0.41
N GLU A 200 -3.16 -9.05 -0.40
CA GLU A 200 -2.05 -9.97 -0.15
C GLU A 200 -1.31 -9.63 1.15
N SER A 201 -1.02 -8.35 1.40
CA SER A 201 -0.37 -7.93 2.64
C SER A 201 -1.25 -8.18 3.87
N GLY A 202 -2.57 -7.97 3.74
CA GLY A 202 -3.54 -8.26 4.79
C GLY A 202 -3.63 -9.74 5.15
N ILE A 203 -3.67 -10.63 4.14
CA ILE A 203 -3.63 -12.09 4.34
C ILE A 203 -2.36 -12.49 5.10
N VAL A 204 -1.21 -11.95 4.70
CA VAL A 204 0.05 -12.25 5.38
C VAL A 204 0.02 -11.73 6.83
N SER A 205 -0.48 -10.52 7.04
CA SER A 205 -0.58 -9.92 8.38
C SER A 205 -1.44 -10.76 9.34
N ASP A 206 -2.60 -11.23 8.87
CA ASP A 206 -3.52 -12.08 9.65
C ASP A 206 -2.87 -13.44 10.02
N ILE A 207 -2.23 -14.08 9.04
CA ILE A 207 -1.49 -15.34 9.27
C ILE A 207 -0.37 -15.14 10.29
N VAL A 208 0.36 -14.02 10.21
CA VAL A 208 1.45 -13.70 11.15
C VAL A 208 0.91 -13.45 12.55
N GLU A 209 -0.16 -12.69 12.71
CA GLU A 209 -0.76 -12.41 14.02
C GLU A 209 -1.20 -13.70 14.73
N HIS A 210 -1.86 -14.59 14.00
CA HIS A 210 -2.22 -15.91 14.52
C HIS A 210 -0.97 -16.75 14.87
N THR A 211 0.01 -16.79 13.98
CA THR A 211 1.19 -17.65 14.15
C THR A 211 2.06 -17.21 15.33
N VAL A 212 2.27 -15.91 15.50
CA VAL A 212 3.02 -15.34 16.62
C VAL A 212 2.41 -15.75 17.97
N LYS A 213 1.08 -15.82 18.05
CA LYS A 213 0.38 -16.32 19.24
C LYS A 213 0.64 -17.80 19.45
N ALA A 214 0.53 -18.61 18.39
CA ALA A 214 0.73 -20.05 18.47
C ALA A 214 2.17 -20.44 18.88
N ILE A 215 3.19 -19.77 18.32
CA ILE A 215 4.60 -19.99 18.69
C ILE A 215 4.79 -19.77 20.19
N GLN A 216 4.31 -18.64 20.71
CA GLN A 216 4.47 -18.32 22.14
C GLN A 216 3.73 -19.29 23.05
N HIS A 217 2.53 -19.71 22.66
CA HIS A 217 1.80 -20.73 23.42
C HIS A 217 2.56 -22.06 23.46
N ALA A 218 3.08 -22.52 22.32
CA ALA A 218 3.86 -23.74 22.24
C ALA A 218 5.15 -23.65 23.06
N GLU A 219 5.90 -22.55 22.94
CA GLU A 219 7.12 -22.30 23.73
C GLU A 219 6.87 -22.38 25.23
N ALA A 220 5.71 -21.91 25.72
CA ALA A 220 5.37 -21.95 27.13
C ALA A 220 5.07 -23.37 27.67
N ILE A 221 4.61 -24.31 26.82
CA ILE A 221 4.09 -25.61 27.27
C ILE A 221 4.89 -26.83 26.78
N GLY A 222 5.99 -26.62 26.05
CA GLY A 222 6.81 -27.74 25.55
C GLY A 222 7.71 -27.46 24.35
N GLY A 223 7.66 -26.26 23.79
CA GLY A 223 8.49 -25.83 22.65
C GLY A 223 7.75 -25.88 21.31
N TRP A 224 7.97 -24.85 20.50
CA TRP A 224 7.53 -24.77 19.11
C TRP A 224 8.36 -25.71 18.23
N LYS A 225 7.68 -26.75 17.70
CA LYS A 225 8.28 -27.78 16.84
C LYS A 225 7.44 -27.96 15.57
N PRO A 226 7.81 -27.30 14.45
CA PRO A 226 7.17 -27.51 13.16
C PRO A 226 7.69 -28.80 12.50
N VAL A 227 7.17 -29.11 11.31
CA VAL A 227 7.65 -30.20 10.48
C VAL A 227 9.09 -29.94 9.97
N THR A 228 9.75 -30.98 9.48
CA THR A 228 11.12 -30.90 8.96
C THR A 228 11.24 -29.99 7.74
N GLU A 229 12.44 -29.46 7.50
CA GLU A 229 12.76 -28.63 6.32
C GLU A 229 12.36 -29.31 5.00
N GLU A 230 12.60 -30.62 4.88
CA GLU A 230 12.19 -31.45 3.74
C GLU A 230 10.67 -31.44 3.53
N HIS A 231 9.88 -31.66 4.59
CA HIS A 231 8.42 -31.61 4.49
C HIS A 231 7.89 -30.20 4.20
N LEU A 232 8.55 -29.14 4.69
CA LEU A 232 8.23 -27.77 4.30
C LEU A 232 8.48 -27.59 2.80
N PHE A 233 9.61 -28.07 2.28
CA PHE A 233 9.92 -27.94 0.85
C PHE A 233 8.92 -28.68 -0.03
N GLU A 234 8.62 -29.94 0.32
CA GLU A 234 7.60 -30.71 -0.38
C GLU A 234 6.24 -29.99 -0.39
N ALA A 235 5.83 -29.40 0.73
CA ALA A 235 4.55 -28.70 0.84
C ALA A 235 4.53 -27.34 0.11
N GLU A 236 5.62 -26.57 0.16
CA GLU A 236 5.73 -25.27 -0.53
C GLU A 236 5.73 -25.47 -2.05
N TYR A 237 6.47 -26.45 -2.55
CA TYR A 237 6.62 -26.70 -3.99
C TYR A 237 5.59 -27.69 -4.55
N TRP A 238 4.62 -28.13 -3.75
CA TRP A 238 3.55 -28.99 -4.25
C TRP A 238 2.62 -28.22 -5.18
N GLU A 239 2.50 -28.70 -6.43
CA GLU A 239 1.73 -28.04 -7.49
C GLU A 239 0.28 -27.70 -7.09
N LEU A 240 -0.39 -28.61 -6.37
CA LEU A 240 -1.77 -28.40 -5.93
C LEU A 240 -1.90 -27.31 -4.85
N GLN A 241 -0.86 -27.07 -4.05
CA GLN A 241 -0.83 -25.97 -3.10
C GLN A 241 -0.54 -24.64 -3.82
N GLN A 242 0.44 -24.63 -4.71
CA GLN A 242 0.76 -23.45 -5.52
C GLN A 242 -0.42 -23.02 -6.41
N ALA A 243 -1.25 -23.97 -6.87
CA ALA A 243 -2.47 -23.67 -7.62
C ALA A 243 -3.48 -22.79 -6.85
N LYS A 244 -3.47 -22.80 -5.51
CA LYS A 244 -4.33 -21.95 -4.68
C LYS A 244 -3.98 -20.46 -4.75
N LEU A 245 -2.75 -20.13 -5.16
CA LEU A 245 -2.28 -18.75 -5.28
C LEU A 245 -2.62 -18.12 -6.63
N LYS A 246 -2.93 -18.95 -7.64
CA LYS A 246 -3.27 -18.46 -8.97
C LYS A 246 -4.62 -17.72 -8.94
N PRO A 247 -4.72 -16.50 -9.47
CA PRO A 247 -6.00 -15.84 -9.64
C PRO A 247 -6.98 -16.75 -10.40
N ARG A 248 -8.26 -16.74 -10.03
CA ARG A 248 -9.30 -17.55 -10.70
C ARG A 248 -9.34 -17.36 -12.23
N ASN A 249 -8.90 -16.21 -12.73
CA ASN A 249 -8.87 -15.87 -14.15
C ASN A 249 -7.70 -16.52 -14.92
N ASP A 250 -6.59 -16.85 -14.26
CA ASP A 250 -5.45 -17.56 -14.89
C ASP A 250 -5.83 -18.99 -15.30
N VAL A 251 -6.80 -19.59 -14.61
CA VAL A 251 -7.32 -20.94 -14.91
C VAL A 251 -8.07 -20.97 -16.26
N ARG A 252 -8.46 -19.82 -16.82
CA ARG A 252 -9.19 -19.70 -18.09
C ARG A 252 -8.34 -19.16 -19.26
N GLY A 253 -7.03 -18.99 -19.09
CA GLY A 253 -6.13 -18.57 -20.18
C GLY A 253 -6.22 -17.09 -20.57
N VAL A 254 -6.84 -16.24 -19.73
CA VAL A 254 -6.77 -14.79 -19.89
C VAL A 254 -5.46 -14.32 -19.27
N LYS A 255 -4.55 -13.73 -20.07
CA LYS A 255 -3.34 -13.10 -19.53
C LYS A 255 -3.75 -11.98 -18.57
N ASN A 256 -3.50 -12.17 -17.27
CA ASN A 256 -3.52 -11.07 -16.32
C ASN A 256 -2.22 -10.30 -16.50
N ASP A 257 -2.23 -9.26 -17.32
CA ASP A 257 -1.15 -8.28 -17.30
C ASP A 257 -1.19 -7.60 -15.92
N THR A 258 -0.10 -7.73 -15.17
CA THR A 258 0.06 -7.06 -13.88
C THR A 258 -0.14 -5.56 -14.10
N PRO A 259 -1.05 -4.90 -13.35
CA PRO A 259 -1.25 -3.46 -13.47
C PRO A 259 0.07 -2.68 -13.28
N GLU A 260 0.29 -1.64 -14.07
CA GLU A 260 1.58 -0.91 -14.12
C GLU A 260 2.02 -0.38 -12.75
N PHE A 261 1.07 -0.04 -11.88
CA PHE A 261 1.32 0.54 -10.56
C PHE A 261 1.02 -0.43 -9.41
N GLU A 262 0.86 -1.73 -9.67
CA GLU A 262 0.68 -2.71 -8.60
C GLU A 262 1.84 -2.62 -7.58
N GLY A 263 1.50 -2.53 -6.30
CA GLY A 263 2.45 -2.41 -5.20
C GLY A 263 3.03 -1.02 -4.98
N LYS A 264 2.69 -0.04 -5.83
CA LYS A 264 3.03 1.38 -5.64
C LYS A 264 2.02 2.09 -4.73
N ILE A 265 2.46 3.21 -4.17
CA ILE A 265 1.73 4.05 -3.22
C ILE A 265 1.68 5.48 -3.77
N ALA A 266 0.47 6.03 -3.94
CA ALA A 266 0.28 7.40 -4.38
C ALA A 266 -0.36 8.27 -3.30
N LEU A 267 0.05 9.55 -3.24
CA LEU A 267 -0.62 10.59 -2.48
C LEU A 267 -1.10 11.69 -3.42
N VAL A 268 -2.38 12.01 -3.37
CA VAL A 268 -3.05 13.00 -4.24
C VAL A 268 -3.68 14.09 -3.37
N SER A 269 -3.31 15.36 -3.57
CA SER A 269 -3.97 16.47 -2.88
C SER A 269 -5.15 17.04 -3.68
N GLY A 270 -6.18 17.51 -2.99
CA GLY A 270 -7.45 17.95 -3.61
C GLY A 270 -8.23 16.79 -4.21
N ALA A 271 -8.25 15.64 -3.52
CA ALA A 271 -8.73 14.37 -4.05
C ALA A 271 -10.25 14.12 -3.86
N ALA A 272 -11.01 15.04 -3.25
CA ALA A 272 -12.45 14.84 -3.05
C ALA A 272 -13.28 15.13 -4.30
N SER A 273 -12.74 15.85 -5.28
CA SER A 273 -13.48 16.22 -6.48
C SER A 273 -12.60 16.49 -7.70
N GLY A 274 -13.24 16.64 -8.87
CA GLY A 274 -12.61 17.11 -10.09
C GLY A 274 -11.38 16.31 -10.51
N ILE A 275 -10.32 17.03 -10.91
CA ILE A 275 -9.07 16.44 -11.43
C ILE A 275 -8.42 15.53 -10.39
N GLY A 276 -8.35 15.95 -9.12
CA GLY A 276 -7.71 15.16 -8.07
C GLY A 276 -8.41 13.83 -7.81
N LEU A 277 -9.75 13.84 -7.75
CA LEU A 277 -10.54 12.61 -7.63
C LEU A 277 -10.36 11.69 -8.84
N ALA A 278 -10.34 12.25 -10.05
CA ALA A 278 -10.09 11.46 -11.27
C ALA A 278 -8.69 10.85 -11.26
N CYS A 279 -7.67 11.60 -10.84
CA CYS A 279 -6.30 11.08 -10.69
C CYS A 279 -6.24 9.96 -9.65
N ALA A 280 -6.90 10.14 -8.50
CA ALA A 280 -6.96 9.14 -7.45
C ALA A 280 -7.60 7.83 -7.95
N ARG A 281 -8.72 7.92 -8.69
CA ARG A 281 -9.41 6.76 -9.26
C ARG A 281 -8.60 6.08 -10.35
N GLU A 282 -8.03 6.82 -11.30
CA GLU A 282 -7.24 6.24 -12.38
C GLU A 282 -5.98 5.54 -11.83
N LEU A 283 -5.28 6.13 -10.85
CA LEU A 283 -4.13 5.48 -10.19
C LEU A 283 -4.54 4.17 -9.48
N PHE A 284 -5.70 4.17 -8.83
CA PHE A 284 -6.24 2.97 -8.17
C PHE A 284 -6.63 1.89 -9.17
N GLU A 285 -7.27 2.25 -10.30
CA GLU A 285 -7.58 1.33 -11.40
C GLU A 285 -6.31 0.69 -11.98
N GLN A 286 -5.17 1.38 -11.92
CA GLN A 286 -3.85 0.88 -12.32
C GLN A 286 -3.12 0.08 -11.22
N GLY A 287 -3.80 -0.27 -10.11
CA GLY A 287 -3.29 -1.15 -9.04
C GLY A 287 -2.55 -0.46 -7.90
N THR A 288 -2.50 0.88 -7.89
CA THR A 288 -1.88 1.67 -6.82
C THR A 288 -2.74 1.63 -5.56
N VAL A 289 -2.13 1.62 -4.36
CA VAL A 289 -2.84 2.12 -3.18
C VAL A 289 -2.78 3.65 -3.14
N VAL A 290 -3.91 4.30 -2.88
CA VAL A 290 -4.07 5.75 -3.07
C VAL A 290 -4.50 6.42 -1.77
N VAL A 291 -3.75 7.44 -1.36
CA VAL A 291 -4.13 8.34 -0.27
C VAL A 291 -4.56 9.67 -0.85
N GLY A 292 -5.78 10.10 -0.54
CA GLY A 292 -6.31 11.39 -0.93
C GLY A 292 -6.32 12.37 0.24
N LEU A 293 -5.78 13.57 0.04
CA LEU A 293 -5.90 14.68 0.99
C LEU A 293 -6.91 15.69 0.46
N ASP A 294 -7.84 16.11 1.29
CA ASP A 294 -8.79 17.18 0.94
C ASP A 294 -9.34 17.88 2.19
N LEU A 295 -9.82 19.11 2.06
CA LEU A 295 -10.51 19.82 3.13
C LEU A 295 -11.94 19.26 3.34
N ASN A 296 -12.50 18.58 2.34
CA ASN A 296 -13.82 17.98 2.44
C ASN A 296 -13.83 16.84 3.48
N PRO A 297 -14.63 16.92 4.56
CA PRO A 297 -14.70 15.88 5.59
C PRO A 297 -15.23 14.53 5.06
N ASP A 298 -15.95 14.54 3.94
CA ASP A 298 -16.50 13.33 3.31
C ASP A 298 -15.46 12.54 2.48
N ILE A 299 -14.21 13.02 2.41
CA ILE A 299 -13.14 12.37 1.63
C ILE A 299 -12.95 10.88 1.98
N SER A 300 -13.18 10.52 3.24
CA SER A 300 -13.08 9.12 3.71
C SER A 300 -14.16 8.21 3.10
N ASN A 301 -15.36 8.72 2.84
CA ASN A 301 -16.43 7.98 2.16
C ASN A 301 -16.24 7.99 0.64
N ILE A 302 -15.76 9.12 0.09
CA ILE A 302 -15.46 9.26 -1.34
C ILE A 302 -14.36 8.26 -1.77
N LEU A 303 -13.35 8.05 -0.91
CA LEU A 303 -12.24 7.13 -1.11
C LEU A 303 -12.33 5.92 -0.17
N SER A 304 -13.40 5.14 -0.30
CA SER A 304 -13.77 4.04 0.61
C SER A 304 -13.36 2.64 0.13
N GLU A 305 -12.88 2.49 -1.10
CA GLU A 305 -12.45 1.20 -1.63
C GLU A 305 -11.24 0.62 -0.86
N PRO A 306 -11.13 -0.71 -0.69
CA PRO A 306 -9.95 -1.32 -0.10
C PRO A 306 -8.67 -0.95 -0.88
N GLY A 307 -7.77 -0.21 -0.24
CA GLY A 307 -6.56 0.32 -0.87
C GLY A 307 -6.63 1.80 -1.23
N MET A 308 -7.79 2.43 -1.06
CA MET A 308 -7.93 3.88 -0.99
C MET A 308 -8.05 4.35 0.47
N LEU A 309 -7.54 5.56 0.74
CA LEU A 309 -7.65 6.20 2.04
C LEU A 309 -7.87 7.70 1.86
N GLY A 310 -9.05 8.19 2.25
CA GLY A 310 -9.30 9.61 2.38
C GLY A 310 -8.87 10.17 3.73
N ILE A 311 -8.15 11.30 3.74
CA ILE A 311 -7.76 12.03 4.94
C ILE A 311 -8.21 13.48 4.81
N GLU A 312 -9.06 13.92 5.75
CA GLU A 312 -9.39 15.33 5.89
C GLU A 312 -8.12 16.08 6.32
N CYS A 313 -7.65 17.00 5.49
CA CYS A 313 -6.41 17.72 5.69
C CYS A 313 -6.46 19.08 4.97
N ASP A 314 -6.35 20.14 5.76
CA ASP A 314 -5.98 21.45 5.22
C ASP A 314 -4.49 21.43 4.84
N VAL A 315 -4.20 21.50 3.55
CA VAL A 315 -2.84 21.46 3.02
C VAL A 315 -2.00 22.69 3.41
N THR A 316 -2.62 23.74 3.96
CA THR A 316 -1.92 24.90 4.54
C THR A 316 -1.49 24.69 5.99
N ASP A 317 -1.99 23.64 6.67
CA ASP A 317 -1.55 23.23 7.99
C ASP A 317 -0.40 22.20 7.89
N GLN A 318 0.82 22.68 8.13
CA GLN A 318 2.03 21.86 8.09
C GLN A 318 2.01 20.65 9.04
N LYS A 319 1.33 20.75 10.19
CA LYS A 319 1.23 19.63 11.14
C LYS A 319 0.27 18.57 10.60
N ALA A 320 -0.88 19.01 10.07
CA ALA A 320 -1.84 18.11 9.43
C ALA A 320 -1.21 17.38 8.23
N VAL A 321 -0.47 18.10 7.38
CA VAL A 321 0.28 17.53 6.24
C VAL A 321 1.29 16.48 6.71
N SER A 322 2.12 16.81 7.70
CA SER A 322 3.13 15.87 8.23
C SER A 322 2.49 14.60 8.79
N GLU A 323 1.37 14.74 9.51
CA GLU A 323 0.64 13.60 10.07
C GLU A 323 -0.03 12.77 8.98
N ALA A 324 -0.60 13.39 7.94
CA ALA A 324 -1.20 12.67 6.81
C ALA A 324 -0.17 11.84 6.02
N VAL A 325 1.03 12.39 5.82
CA VAL A 325 2.16 11.64 5.24
C VAL A 325 2.58 10.50 6.17
N ALA A 326 2.65 10.74 7.48
CA ALA A 326 2.98 9.70 8.45
C ALA A 326 1.94 8.56 8.47
N VAL A 327 0.64 8.87 8.39
CA VAL A 327 -0.45 7.89 8.24
C VAL A 327 -0.25 7.05 6.97
N THR A 328 0.07 7.69 5.84
CA THR A 328 0.33 7.02 4.56
C THR A 328 1.41 5.96 4.70
N VAL A 329 2.56 6.34 5.28
CA VAL A 329 3.69 5.44 5.46
C VAL A 329 3.41 4.37 6.51
N ARG A 330 2.69 4.68 7.60
CA ARG A 330 2.28 3.67 8.60
C ARG A 330 1.39 2.58 8.00
N LYS A 331 0.46 2.96 7.13
CA LYS A 331 -0.50 2.02 6.53
C LYS A 331 0.07 1.19 5.39
N PHE A 332 0.90 1.81 4.53
CA PHE A 332 1.30 1.21 3.27
C PHE A 332 2.81 1.01 3.11
N GLY A 333 3.60 1.69 3.95
CA GLY A 333 5.03 1.46 4.07
C GLY A 333 5.93 2.37 3.24
N GLY A 334 5.40 3.40 2.55
CA GLY A 334 6.23 4.30 1.74
C GLY A 334 5.42 5.31 0.92
N LEU A 335 6.06 5.92 -0.07
CA LEU A 335 5.44 6.81 -1.04
C LEU A 335 6.22 6.78 -2.36
N ASP A 336 5.54 6.56 -3.48
CA ASP A 336 6.17 6.49 -4.82
C ASP A 336 5.66 7.60 -5.74
N VAL A 337 4.35 7.90 -5.72
CA VAL A 337 3.75 8.91 -6.59
C VAL A 337 3.17 10.05 -5.75
N LEU A 338 3.52 11.29 -6.05
CA LEU A 338 2.93 12.48 -5.43
C LEU A 338 2.26 13.34 -6.51
N VAL A 339 0.96 13.57 -6.38
CA VAL A 339 0.20 14.46 -7.26
C VAL A 339 -0.19 15.72 -6.48
N LEU A 340 0.51 16.82 -6.77
CA LEU A 340 0.29 18.13 -6.18
C LEU A 340 -0.81 18.87 -6.97
N ASN A 341 -2.07 18.54 -6.67
CA ASN A 341 -3.23 19.03 -7.39
C ASN A 341 -4.07 20.06 -6.62
N ALA A 342 -4.09 20.02 -5.28
CA ALA A 342 -4.84 20.99 -4.47
C ALA A 342 -4.55 22.44 -4.90
N GLY A 343 -5.61 23.22 -5.05
CA GLY A 343 -5.54 24.60 -5.51
C GLY A 343 -6.91 25.25 -5.56
N THR A 344 -6.93 26.58 -5.55
CA THR A 344 -8.16 27.37 -5.69
C THR A 344 -8.00 28.38 -6.80
N PHE A 345 -9.09 28.66 -7.52
CA PHE A 345 -9.15 29.74 -8.50
C PHE A 345 -10.05 30.85 -7.93
N PRO A 346 -9.48 31.92 -7.35
CA PRO A 346 -10.27 33.03 -6.82
C PRO A 346 -11.00 33.77 -7.96
N ALA A 347 -12.02 34.56 -7.59
CA ALA A 347 -12.67 35.46 -8.53
C ALA A 347 -11.65 36.44 -9.13
N GLY A 348 -11.83 36.79 -10.41
CA GLY A 348 -10.90 37.67 -11.10
C GLY A 348 -10.94 39.09 -10.56
N GLN A 349 -9.78 39.67 -10.26
CA GLN A 349 -9.59 41.04 -9.78
C GLN A 349 -8.43 41.71 -10.53
N THR A 350 -8.60 42.97 -10.91
CA THR A 350 -7.49 43.74 -11.50
C THR A 350 -6.37 43.94 -10.47
N ILE A 351 -5.18 44.34 -10.91
CA ILE A 351 -4.06 44.58 -9.99
C ILE A 351 -4.37 45.75 -9.03
N GLU A 352 -5.07 46.78 -9.53
CA GLU A 352 -5.46 47.94 -8.73
C GLU A 352 -6.49 47.60 -7.64
N GLU A 353 -7.40 46.68 -7.94
CA GLU A 353 -8.49 46.28 -7.04
C GLU A 353 -8.16 45.05 -6.17
N MET A 354 -6.98 44.46 -6.34
CA MET A 354 -6.59 43.22 -5.68
C MET A 354 -6.56 43.39 -4.17
N ASP A 355 -7.39 42.63 -3.46
CA ASP A 355 -7.39 42.66 -2.00
C ASP A 355 -6.28 41.76 -1.42
N GLU A 356 -5.67 42.21 -0.32
CA GLU A 356 -4.54 41.54 0.32
C GLU A 356 -4.88 40.11 0.76
N GLN A 357 -6.12 39.87 1.19
CA GLN A 357 -6.55 38.58 1.71
C GLN A 357 -6.66 37.54 0.59
N THR A 358 -7.26 37.90 -0.54
CA THR A 358 -7.36 37.06 -1.75
C THR A 358 -5.98 36.71 -2.28
N TRP A 359 -5.09 37.71 -2.39
CA TRP A 359 -3.71 37.50 -2.82
C TRP A 359 -2.97 36.53 -1.88
N SER A 360 -2.96 36.82 -0.58
CA SER A 360 -2.24 36.04 0.43
C SER A 360 -2.77 34.62 0.54
N LYS A 361 -4.10 34.43 0.52
CA LYS A 361 -4.73 33.11 0.52
C LYS A 361 -4.38 32.31 -0.72
N SER A 362 -4.37 32.95 -1.89
CA SER A 362 -4.00 32.27 -3.14
C SER A 362 -2.53 31.84 -3.13
N LEU A 363 -1.60 32.68 -2.65
CA LEU A 363 -0.20 32.29 -2.46
C LEU A 363 -0.05 31.12 -1.48
N ALA A 364 -0.74 31.19 -0.33
CA ALA A 364 -0.69 30.15 0.69
C ALA A 364 -1.13 28.78 0.13
N ILE A 365 -2.24 28.74 -0.60
CA ILE A 365 -2.83 27.51 -1.14
C ILE A 365 -2.11 27.04 -2.42
N ASN A 366 -1.90 27.92 -3.40
CA ASN A 366 -1.45 27.52 -4.73
C ASN A 366 0.09 27.45 -4.87
N LEU A 367 0.86 28.00 -3.92
CA LEU A 367 2.33 28.02 -3.97
C LEU A 367 2.97 27.45 -2.70
N THR A 368 2.64 27.98 -1.52
CA THR A 368 3.30 27.57 -0.26
C THR A 368 2.92 26.15 0.15
N ALA A 369 1.62 25.80 0.13
CA ALA A 369 1.14 24.46 0.47
C ALA A 369 1.75 23.33 -0.39
N PRO A 370 1.80 23.39 -1.75
CA PRO A 370 2.43 22.33 -2.53
C PRO A 370 3.95 22.24 -2.28
N GLN A 371 4.63 23.33 -1.95
CA GLN A 371 6.05 23.32 -1.55
C GLN A 371 6.23 22.53 -0.25
N GLN A 372 5.41 22.85 0.76
CA GLN A 372 5.42 22.23 2.07
C GLN A 372 5.06 20.74 2.02
N LEU A 373 4.03 20.39 1.25
CA LEU A 373 3.65 19.00 1.01
C LEU A 373 4.78 18.23 0.32
N LEU A 374 5.41 18.80 -0.71
CA LEU A 374 6.60 18.19 -1.33
C LEU A 374 7.70 17.97 -0.29
N GLN A 375 8.01 18.98 0.52
CA GLN A 375 9.04 18.89 1.56
C GLN A 375 8.79 17.73 2.54
N SER A 376 7.55 17.57 3.01
CA SER A 376 7.15 16.46 3.89
C SER A 376 7.25 15.09 3.22
N CYS A 377 7.01 15.02 1.90
CA CYS A 377 7.03 13.77 1.14
C CYS A 377 8.44 13.34 0.68
N VAL A 378 9.36 14.27 0.44
CA VAL A 378 10.71 14.01 -0.11
C VAL A 378 11.48 12.91 0.64
N PRO A 379 11.49 12.85 1.99
CA PRO A 379 12.20 11.77 2.69
C PRO A 379 11.69 10.37 2.36
N PHE A 380 10.41 10.22 2.04
CA PHE A 380 9.81 8.93 1.68
C PHE A 380 9.88 8.65 0.19
N LEU A 381 9.78 9.69 -0.66
CA LEU A 381 10.02 9.58 -2.10
C LEU A 381 11.44 9.12 -2.42
N LYS A 382 12.44 9.49 -1.61
CA LYS A 382 13.83 8.99 -1.75
C LYS A 382 13.95 7.47 -1.57
N GLU A 383 13.01 6.88 -0.83
CA GLU A 383 12.90 5.44 -0.64
C GLU A 383 11.78 4.83 -1.49
N GLY A 384 11.18 5.60 -2.40
CA GLY A 384 10.14 5.16 -3.32
C GLY A 384 10.68 4.28 -4.44
N ILE A 385 9.77 3.57 -5.10
CA ILE A 385 10.04 2.62 -6.18
C ILE A 385 9.63 3.28 -7.49
N ASP A 386 10.62 3.68 -8.28
CA ASP A 386 10.43 4.57 -9.44
C ASP A 386 9.58 5.81 -9.07
N PRO A 387 10.10 6.65 -8.15
CA PRO A 387 9.34 7.73 -7.58
C PRO A 387 9.10 8.88 -8.57
N ALA A 388 7.88 9.41 -8.58
CA ALA A 388 7.45 10.49 -9.46
C ALA A 388 6.59 11.53 -8.75
N VAL A 389 6.82 12.81 -9.07
CA VAL A 389 6.04 13.95 -8.59
C VAL A 389 5.42 14.64 -9.79
N ILE A 390 4.10 14.83 -9.76
CA ILE A 390 3.36 15.55 -10.78
C ILE A 390 2.77 16.82 -10.18
N PHE A 391 3.17 17.96 -10.73
CA PHE A 391 2.61 19.26 -10.41
C PHE A 391 1.43 19.57 -11.32
N MET A 392 0.26 19.83 -10.73
CA MET A 392 -0.88 20.37 -11.47
C MET A 392 -0.76 21.89 -11.54
N ALA A 393 -0.14 22.39 -12.61
CA ALA A 393 -0.02 23.81 -12.90
C ALA A 393 -1.30 24.32 -13.59
N SER A 394 -1.15 25.16 -14.61
CA SER A 394 -2.29 25.71 -15.36
C SER A 394 -1.83 26.26 -16.71
N ARG A 395 -2.76 26.31 -17.67
CA ARG A 395 -2.63 27.11 -18.89
C ARG A 395 -2.37 28.59 -18.65
N ASN A 396 -2.73 29.13 -17.48
CA ASN A 396 -2.41 30.52 -17.13
C ASN A 396 -0.91 30.82 -17.02
N VAL A 397 -0.05 29.81 -16.97
CA VAL A 397 1.40 29.99 -16.97
C VAL A 397 1.89 30.47 -18.35
N PRO A 398 1.66 29.73 -19.45
CA PRO A 398 2.00 30.22 -20.79
C PRO A 398 1.05 31.31 -21.31
N ALA A 399 -0.23 31.28 -20.93
CA ALA A 399 -1.25 32.15 -21.48
C ALA A 399 -2.16 32.77 -20.39
N PRO A 400 -1.70 33.76 -19.62
CA PRO A 400 -2.51 34.41 -18.59
C PRO A 400 -3.62 35.31 -19.18
N GLY A 401 -4.65 35.57 -18.39
CA GLY A 401 -5.73 36.54 -18.71
C GLY A 401 -5.79 37.71 -17.74
N PRO A 402 -6.39 38.85 -18.13
CA PRO A 402 -6.70 39.94 -17.20
C PRO A 402 -7.51 39.44 -16.00
N GLY A 403 -7.23 39.97 -14.82
CA GLY A 403 -7.93 39.60 -13.59
C GLY A 403 -7.38 38.35 -12.88
N ALA A 404 -6.44 37.61 -13.49
CA ALA A 404 -5.99 36.33 -12.97
C ALA A 404 -4.68 36.40 -12.15
N SER A 405 -4.18 37.58 -11.79
CA SER A 405 -2.85 37.73 -11.15
C SER A 405 -2.70 36.88 -9.88
N ALA A 406 -3.70 36.89 -9.00
CA ALA A 406 -3.70 36.08 -7.77
C ALA A 406 -3.57 34.58 -8.04
N TYR A 407 -3.97 34.08 -9.19
CA TYR A 407 -3.86 32.66 -9.54
C TYR A 407 -2.65 32.36 -10.43
N SER A 408 -2.42 33.17 -11.47
CA SER A 408 -1.36 32.98 -12.46
C SER A 408 0.03 33.07 -11.84
N VAL A 409 0.24 34.01 -10.91
CA VAL A 409 1.54 34.19 -10.23
C VAL A 409 1.94 32.97 -9.40
N PRO A 410 1.12 32.46 -8.45
CA PRO A 410 1.48 31.26 -7.72
C PRO A 410 1.61 30.03 -8.64
N LYS A 411 0.81 29.88 -9.71
CA LYS A 411 0.98 28.77 -10.67
C LYS A 411 2.28 28.86 -11.47
N ALA A 412 2.72 30.06 -11.84
CA ALA A 412 4.04 30.27 -12.43
C ALA A 412 5.16 29.96 -11.43
N GLY A 413 5.03 30.41 -10.19
CA GLY A 413 5.94 30.06 -9.09
C GLY A 413 6.02 28.55 -8.83
N GLN A 414 4.86 27.86 -8.84
CA GLN A 414 4.75 26.42 -8.68
C GLN A 414 5.47 25.68 -9.84
N THR A 415 5.35 26.19 -11.07
CA THR A 415 6.03 25.64 -12.25
C THR A 415 7.55 25.81 -12.13
N GLN A 416 8.02 26.97 -11.68
CA GLN A 416 9.46 27.19 -11.44
C GLN A 416 9.99 26.33 -10.29
N MET A 417 9.22 26.19 -9.22
CA MET A 417 9.54 25.28 -8.12
C MET A 417 9.66 23.83 -8.60
N ALA A 418 8.76 23.37 -9.48
CA ALA A 418 8.83 22.02 -10.04
C ALA A 418 10.13 21.79 -10.84
N ARG A 419 10.59 22.79 -11.59
CA ARG A 419 11.88 22.74 -12.31
C ARG A 419 13.06 22.65 -11.35
N ILE A 420 13.04 23.41 -10.26
CA ILE A 420 14.06 23.33 -9.20
C ILE A 420 14.04 21.95 -8.55
N ALA A 421 12.85 21.44 -8.20
CA ALA A 421 12.69 20.11 -7.63
C ALA A 421 13.19 19.00 -8.57
N ALA A 422 12.97 19.11 -9.87
CA ALA A 422 13.53 18.17 -10.86
C ALA A 422 15.08 18.12 -10.80
N LEU A 423 15.73 19.27 -10.66
CA LEU A 423 17.19 19.38 -10.54
C LEU A 423 17.70 18.82 -9.20
N GLU A 424 17.05 19.17 -8.10
CA GLU A 424 17.48 18.79 -6.75
C GLU A 424 17.23 17.32 -6.44
N LEU A 425 16.09 16.79 -6.88
CA LEU A 425 15.61 15.46 -6.54
C LEU A 425 16.05 14.39 -7.57
N GLY A 426 16.46 14.80 -8.77
CA GLY A 426 16.92 13.90 -9.83
C GLY A 426 18.08 13.00 -9.42
N LYS A 427 18.99 13.46 -8.54
CA LYS A 427 20.09 12.64 -7.99
C LYS A 427 19.62 11.44 -7.15
N PHE A 428 18.37 11.46 -6.69
CA PHE A 428 17.73 10.35 -5.98
C PHE A 428 16.84 9.50 -6.90
N GLY A 429 16.83 9.77 -8.21
CA GLY A 429 15.98 9.08 -9.17
C GLY A 429 14.52 9.56 -9.16
N ILE A 430 14.18 10.61 -8.42
CA ILE A 430 12.82 11.16 -8.36
C ILE A 430 12.56 12.02 -9.60
N ARG A 431 11.57 11.63 -10.40
CA ARG A 431 11.14 12.38 -11.58
C ARG A 431 10.12 13.43 -11.18
N VAL A 432 10.24 14.65 -11.67
CA VAL A 432 9.31 15.74 -11.37
C VAL A 432 8.82 16.35 -12.66
N ASN A 433 7.54 16.24 -12.96
CA ASN A 433 6.96 16.78 -14.19
C ASN A 433 5.72 17.64 -13.91
N ILE A 434 5.29 18.42 -14.90
CA ILE A 434 4.26 19.43 -14.77
C ILE A 434 3.19 19.25 -15.85
N LEU A 435 1.93 19.34 -15.43
CA LEU A 435 0.78 19.37 -16.31
C LEU A 435 0.15 20.75 -16.30
N HIS A 436 -0.28 21.20 -17.49
CA HIS A 436 -1.01 22.46 -17.68
C HIS A 436 -2.40 22.18 -18.26
N PRO A 437 -3.37 21.71 -17.45
CA PRO A 437 -4.75 21.60 -17.90
C PRO A 437 -5.34 22.97 -18.23
N ASP A 438 -6.22 23.00 -19.22
CA ASP A 438 -7.08 24.14 -19.54
C ASP A 438 -8.53 23.68 -19.65
N CYS A 439 -9.46 24.56 -19.26
CA CYS A 439 -10.89 24.39 -19.55
C CYS A 439 -11.45 22.99 -19.19
N VAL A 440 -11.11 22.47 -18.01
CA VAL A 440 -11.65 21.21 -17.49
C VAL A 440 -12.94 21.47 -16.73
N TYR A 441 -14.08 21.20 -17.37
CA TYR A 441 -15.39 21.65 -16.91
C TYR A 441 -16.16 20.64 -16.04
N ASP A 442 -15.79 19.36 -16.07
CA ASP A 442 -16.36 18.30 -15.22
C ASP A 442 -15.75 18.33 -13.81
N THR A 443 -15.72 19.51 -13.20
CA THR A 443 -15.27 19.75 -11.82
C THR A 443 -16.34 20.51 -11.05
N GLY A 444 -16.33 20.41 -9.71
CA GLY A 444 -17.29 21.14 -8.86
C GLY A 444 -17.17 22.66 -8.92
N LEU A 445 -16.18 23.20 -9.66
CA LEU A 445 -15.97 24.63 -9.86
C LEU A 445 -16.94 25.24 -10.90
N TRP A 446 -17.60 24.43 -11.72
CA TRP A 446 -18.48 24.90 -12.80
C TRP A 446 -19.93 24.47 -12.58
N THR A 447 -20.84 25.44 -12.46
CA THR A 447 -22.27 25.17 -12.51
C THR A 447 -22.79 25.24 -13.96
N PRO A 448 -23.90 24.57 -14.30
CA PRO A 448 -24.54 24.70 -15.61
C PRO A 448 -24.78 26.17 -15.99
N GLU A 449 -25.25 27.00 -15.05
CA GLU A 449 -25.54 28.42 -15.27
C GLU A 449 -24.28 29.24 -15.54
N ALA A 450 -23.16 28.91 -14.87
CA ALA A 450 -21.86 29.55 -15.10
C ALA A 450 -21.30 29.23 -16.49
N LEU A 451 -21.51 28.00 -16.96
CA LEU A 451 -21.14 27.56 -18.31
C LEU A 451 -22.00 28.24 -19.37
N GLU A 452 -23.32 28.29 -19.19
CA GLU A 452 -24.23 29.00 -20.10
C GLU A 452 -23.88 30.49 -20.20
N ARG A 453 -23.64 31.14 -19.06
CA ARG A 453 -23.21 32.55 -19.03
C ARG A 453 -21.90 32.75 -19.78
N SER A 454 -20.95 31.83 -19.62
CA SER A 454 -19.65 31.91 -20.30
C SER A 454 -19.76 31.67 -21.79
N ALA A 455 -20.52 30.67 -22.22
CA ALA A 455 -20.79 30.38 -23.62
C ALA A 455 -21.49 31.56 -24.32
N LYS A 456 -22.50 32.15 -23.66
CA LYS A 456 -23.23 33.32 -24.17
C LYS A 456 -22.35 34.54 -24.40
N ARG A 457 -21.33 34.78 -23.55
CA ARG A 457 -20.34 35.87 -23.76
C ARG A 457 -19.57 35.75 -25.07
N TYR A 458 -19.44 34.53 -25.60
CA TYR A 458 -18.77 34.26 -26.86
C TYR A 458 -19.75 33.99 -28.02
N GLY A 459 -21.07 34.10 -27.79
CA GLY A 459 -22.08 33.78 -28.79
C GLY A 459 -22.12 32.30 -29.19
N LEU A 460 -21.69 31.42 -28.28
CA LEU A 460 -21.58 29.97 -28.51
C LEU A 460 -22.62 29.20 -27.70
N THR A 461 -22.92 27.99 -28.14
CA THR A 461 -23.54 26.97 -27.27
C THR A 461 -22.54 26.50 -26.20
N VAL A 462 -23.03 25.85 -25.14
CA VAL A 462 -22.16 25.29 -24.09
C VAL A 462 -21.20 24.25 -24.66
N GLU A 463 -21.66 23.41 -25.60
CA GLU A 463 -20.82 22.38 -26.22
C GLU A 463 -19.70 22.98 -27.07
N GLU A 464 -20.03 23.98 -27.91
CA GLU A 464 -19.03 24.72 -28.70
C GLU A 464 -18.05 25.49 -27.81
N TYR A 465 -18.54 26.06 -26.70
CA TYR A 465 -17.69 26.73 -25.72
C TYR A 465 -16.70 25.76 -25.06
N LYS A 466 -17.16 24.56 -24.68
CA LYS A 466 -16.30 23.52 -24.09
C LYS A 466 -15.25 23.01 -25.08
N GLY A 467 -15.58 22.97 -26.37
CA GLY A 467 -14.68 22.62 -27.45
C GLY A 467 -13.89 23.80 -28.04
N ARG A 468 -13.76 24.93 -27.34
CA ARG A 468 -13.09 26.13 -27.88
C ARG A 468 -11.55 26.02 -27.84
N ASN A 469 -11.03 25.01 -28.52
CA ASN A 469 -9.62 24.77 -28.76
C ASN A 469 -9.40 24.34 -30.23
N VAL A 470 -8.16 24.08 -30.62
CA VAL A 470 -7.79 23.70 -31.99
C VAL A 470 -8.43 22.36 -32.38
N LEU A 471 -8.47 21.39 -31.47
CA LEU A 471 -9.02 20.06 -31.74
C LEU A 471 -10.56 19.99 -31.71
N LYS A 472 -11.24 21.05 -31.28
CA LYS A 472 -12.71 21.10 -31.11
C LYS A 472 -13.23 20.00 -30.16
N LYS A 473 -12.50 19.76 -29.07
CA LYS A 473 -12.81 18.70 -28.09
C LYS A 473 -12.92 19.26 -26.68
N ASP A 474 -13.90 18.76 -25.94
CA ASP A 474 -13.99 18.98 -24.50
C ASP A 474 -12.89 18.19 -23.78
N VAL A 475 -12.15 18.84 -22.89
CA VAL A 475 -11.08 18.22 -22.10
C VAL A 475 -11.67 17.81 -20.75
N LYS A 476 -11.64 16.52 -20.43
CA LYS A 476 -12.19 16.00 -19.17
C LYS A 476 -11.10 15.75 -18.14
N THR A 477 -11.53 15.65 -16.88
CA THR A 477 -10.69 15.21 -15.77
C THR A 477 -10.02 13.85 -16.05
N LYS A 478 -10.68 12.96 -16.79
CA LYS A 478 -10.16 11.64 -17.14
C LYS A 478 -8.92 11.70 -18.05
N GLU A 479 -8.88 12.58 -19.05
CA GLU A 479 -7.68 12.73 -19.88
C GLU A 479 -6.50 13.26 -19.06
N VAL A 480 -6.77 14.17 -18.12
CA VAL A 480 -5.74 14.66 -17.19
C VAL A 480 -5.22 13.53 -16.29
N ALA A 481 -6.11 12.73 -15.72
CA ALA A 481 -5.74 11.60 -14.85
C ALA A 481 -4.91 10.53 -15.58
N ARG A 482 -5.26 10.23 -16.85
CA ARG A 482 -4.48 9.33 -17.70
C ARG A 482 -3.07 9.87 -17.97
N MET A 483 -2.95 11.18 -18.20
CA MET A 483 -1.64 11.79 -18.39
C MET A 483 -0.82 11.78 -17.08
N VAL A 484 -1.45 11.96 -15.92
CA VAL A 484 -0.79 11.77 -14.61
C VAL A 484 -0.20 10.36 -14.51
N CYS A 485 -0.97 9.33 -14.85
CA CYS A 485 -0.48 7.94 -14.86
C CYS A 485 0.66 7.77 -15.87
N ALA A 486 0.51 8.25 -17.12
CA ALA A 486 1.58 8.15 -18.12
C ALA A 486 2.89 8.82 -17.66
N MET A 487 2.80 10.00 -17.05
CA MET A 487 3.97 10.74 -16.55
C MET A 487 4.57 10.14 -15.29
N ALA A 488 3.76 9.52 -14.43
CA ALA A 488 4.23 8.79 -13.26
C ALA A 488 4.75 7.39 -13.61
N GLY A 489 4.37 6.84 -14.77
CA GLY A 489 4.66 5.48 -15.21
C GLY A 489 5.95 5.34 -16.02
N SER A 490 6.10 4.15 -16.57
CA SER A 490 7.26 3.68 -17.33
C SER A 490 7.49 4.46 -18.62
N VAL A 491 6.42 4.97 -19.25
CA VAL A 491 6.48 5.78 -20.47
C VAL A 491 7.36 7.02 -20.27
N PHE A 492 7.33 7.62 -19.08
CA PHE A 492 8.12 8.80 -18.70
C PHE A 492 9.29 8.46 -17.78
N ALA A 493 9.73 7.20 -17.71
CA ALA A 493 10.80 6.75 -16.81
C ALA A 493 12.15 7.45 -17.03
N LYS A 494 12.35 8.13 -18.18
CA LYS A 494 13.56 8.88 -18.53
C LYS A 494 13.29 10.37 -18.75
N THR A 495 12.17 10.89 -18.23
CA THR A 495 11.73 12.27 -18.43
C THR A 495 11.49 12.95 -17.08
N THR A 496 12.15 14.09 -16.87
CA THR A 496 11.97 14.96 -15.70
C THR A 496 12.05 16.42 -16.16
N GLY A 497 11.34 17.31 -15.48
CA GLY A 497 11.19 18.72 -15.83
C GLY A 497 10.30 19.00 -17.04
N ALA A 498 9.60 17.98 -17.57
CA ALA A 498 8.71 18.16 -18.71
C ALA A 498 7.45 18.91 -18.31
N GLN A 499 6.99 19.77 -19.21
CA GLN A 499 5.76 20.56 -19.10
C GLN A 499 4.85 20.15 -20.24
N ILE A 500 3.65 19.65 -19.94
CA ILE A 500 2.71 19.17 -20.95
C ILE A 500 1.37 19.90 -20.83
N PRO A 501 0.94 20.64 -21.88
CA PRO A 501 -0.41 21.18 -21.94
C PRO A 501 -1.44 20.06 -22.19
N ILE A 502 -2.58 20.17 -21.52
CA ILE A 502 -3.74 19.28 -21.71
C ILE A 502 -4.94 20.21 -21.93
N ASP A 503 -5.04 20.76 -23.14
CA ASP A 503 -5.92 21.89 -23.46
C ASP A 503 -6.64 21.77 -24.82
N GLY A 504 -6.45 20.65 -25.52
CA GLY A 504 -6.97 20.44 -26.88
C GLY A 504 -6.36 21.38 -27.93
N GLY A 505 -5.20 21.99 -27.62
CA GLY A 505 -4.51 22.98 -28.44
C GLY A 505 -5.06 24.38 -28.21
N ASN A 506 -4.56 25.08 -27.19
CA ASN A 506 -4.88 26.50 -26.98
C ASN A 506 -3.99 27.37 -27.88
N GLU A 507 -4.59 28.22 -28.71
CA GLU A 507 -3.88 29.10 -29.67
C GLU A 507 -2.91 30.11 -29.01
N ARG A 508 -3.04 30.34 -27.70
CA ARG A 508 -2.13 31.21 -26.94
C ARG A 508 -0.97 30.46 -26.29
N VAL A 509 -0.95 29.13 -26.42
CA VAL A 509 0.03 28.23 -25.80
C VAL A 509 0.91 27.56 -26.86
N ILE A 510 0.33 27.18 -28.01
CA ILE A 510 1.05 26.78 -29.23
C ILE A 510 1.83 27.99 -29.75
#